data_AF-A0A3S0HHA0-F1
#
_entry.id   AF-A0A3S0HHA0-F1
#
_cell.length_a   1.000
_cell.length_b   1.000
_cell.length_c   1.000
_cell.angle_alpha   90.00
_cell.angle_beta   90.00
_cell.angle_gamma   90.00
#
_symmetry.space_group_name_H-M   'P 1'
#
loop_
_entity.id
_entity.type
_entity.pdbx_description
1 polymer ?
#
loop_
_entity_poly.entity_id
_entity_poly.type
_entity_poly.pdbx_seq_one_letter_code
_entity_poly.pdbx_strand_id
1 'polypeptide(L)'
;MLLRRFLRLLNVPGFGSRQATESQLGRIRTAMLSVLQGHGGHSVQRVSQRVRFAADVEALWYLRQDVMMALSAIDGETAARRQMKAINSMFKGGLPGSMGPRAHQRFTQSK
;
A
#
# COMPACT_ATOMS: atom_id res chain seq x y z
N MET A 1 46.59 23.94 -15.96
CA MET A 1 45.47 23.51 -15.09
C MET A 1 45.14 22.06 -15.41
N LEU A 2 45.58 21.13 -14.56
CA LEU A 2 45.48 19.68 -14.79
C LEU A 2 44.12 19.12 -14.35
N LEU A 3 43.50 18.36 -15.26
CA LEU A 3 42.76 17.11 -15.06
C LEU A 3 42.01 16.93 -13.72
N ARG A 4 40.71 17.21 -13.72
CA ARG A 4 39.76 16.76 -12.67
C ARG A 4 38.77 15.74 -13.23
N ARG A 5 39.23 14.49 -13.34
CA ARG A 5 38.42 13.28 -13.10
C ARG A 5 38.87 12.69 -11.76
N PHE A 6 38.11 11.74 -11.21
CA PHE A 6 38.17 11.18 -9.83
C PHE A 6 37.22 11.95 -8.89
N LEU A 7 36.07 11.45 -8.42
CA LEU A 7 35.63 10.08 -8.15
C LEU A 7 34.10 9.96 -8.35
N ARG A 8 33.67 9.12 -9.28
CA ARG A 8 32.43 8.34 -9.12
C ARG A 8 32.86 7.06 -8.41
N LEU A 9 32.40 6.80 -7.18
CA LEU A 9 32.40 5.47 -6.56
C LEU A 9 31.61 5.52 -5.24
N LEU A 10 30.30 5.28 -5.35
CA LEU A 10 29.40 4.61 -4.39
C LEU A 10 27.97 4.66 -4.95
N ASN A 11 27.76 4.02 -6.12
CA ASN A 11 26.41 3.69 -6.55
C ASN A 11 25.99 2.44 -5.76
N VAL A 12 25.48 2.62 -4.55
CA VAL A 12 24.88 1.54 -3.75
C VAL A 12 23.50 1.24 -4.36
N PRO A 13 23.31 0.13 -5.09
CA PRO A 13 22.00 -0.24 -5.62
C PRO A 13 21.21 -0.83 -4.45
N GLY A 14 20.41 -0.01 -3.77
CA GLY A 14 19.58 -0.46 -2.65
C GLY A 14 18.97 0.64 -1.78
N PHE A 15 19.55 1.85 -1.80
CA PHE A 15 18.99 2.97 -1.03
C PHE A 15 17.67 3.49 -1.61
N GLY A 16 17.58 3.60 -2.94
CA GLY A 16 16.39 4.14 -3.60
C GLY A 16 15.14 3.26 -3.47
N SER A 17 15.29 1.93 -3.44
CA SER A 17 14.15 1.00 -3.31
C SER A 17 13.56 1.07 -1.90
N ARG A 18 14.39 1.11 -0.85
CA ARG A 18 13.94 1.22 0.54
C ARG A 18 13.27 2.56 0.84
N GLN A 19 13.81 3.66 0.31
CA GLN A 19 13.20 4.98 0.45
C GLN A 19 11.88 5.07 -0.32
N ALA A 20 11.80 4.44 -1.50
CA ALA A 20 10.56 4.36 -2.27
C ALA A 20 9.49 3.54 -1.55
N THR A 21 9.85 2.42 -0.89
CA THR A 21 8.90 1.61 -0.11
C THR A 21 8.45 2.31 1.16
N GLU A 22 9.35 2.97 1.90
CA GLU A 22 9.00 3.79 3.07
C GLU A 22 8.09 4.97 2.70
N SER A 23 8.36 5.61 1.55
CA SER A 23 7.50 6.66 0.98
C SER A 23 6.12 6.12 0.59
N GLN A 24 6.06 4.95 -0.05
CA GLN A 24 4.80 4.31 -0.44
C GLN A 24 3.98 3.89 0.78
N LEU A 25 4.63 3.28 1.78
CA LEU A 25 4.04 2.91 3.08
C LEU A 25 3.38 4.13 3.73
N GLY A 26 4.11 5.25 3.83
CA GLY A 26 3.60 6.49 4.41
C GLY A 26 2.37 7.02 3.65
N ARG A 27 2.42 7.04 2.32
CA ARG A 27 1.28 7.49 1.49
C ARG A 27 0.03 6.63 1.70
N ILE A 28 0.17 5.30 1.67
CA ILE A 28 -0.97 4.39 1.88
C ILE A 28 -1.53 4.53 3.29
N ARG A 29 -0.66 4.60 4.31
CA ARG A 29 -1.06 4.81 5.71
C ARG A 29 -1.90 6.07 5.86
N THR A 30 -1.42 7.19 5.33
CA THR A 30 -2.14 8.47 5.40
C THR A 30 -3.49 8.39 4.70
N ALA A 31 -3.56 7.77 3.51
CA ALA A 31 -4.81 7.61 2.79
C ALA A 31 -5.83 6.76 3.57
N MET A 32 -5.41 5.64 4.16
CA MET A 32 -6.25 4.79 5.00
C MET A 32 -6.73 5.51 6.26
N LEU A 33 -5.86 6.28 6.93
CA LEU A 33 -6.26 7.07 8.09
C LEU A 33 -7.20 8.21 7.71
N SER A 34 -7.03 8.82 6.54
CA SER A 34 -7.90 9.91 6.07
C SER A 34 -9.35 9.45 5.89
N VAL A 35 -9.57 8.24 5.38
CA VAL A 35 -10.95 7.72 5.23
C VAL A 35 -11.58 7.30 6.55
N LEU A 36 -10.78 7.05 7.59
CA LEU A 36 -11.28 6.67 8.92
C LEU A 36 -11.49 7.87 9.86
N GLN A 37 -10.80 9.00 9.64
CA GLN A 37 -10.82 10.17 10.52
C GLN A 37 -12.19 10.85 10.64
N GLY A 38 -13.09 10.65 9.66
CA GLY A 38 -14.45 11.19 9.70
C GLY A 38 -15.42 10.37 10.55
N HIS A 39 -15.00 9.21 11.06
CA HIS A 39 -15.89 8.23 11.65
C HIS A 39 -15.55 7.93 13.11
N GLY A 40 -16.59 7.88 13.95
CA GLY A 40 -16.47 7.52 15.37
C GLY A 40 -16.59 6.02 15.63
N GLY A 41 -16.38 5.62 16.90
CA GLY A 41 -16.67 4.27 17.38
C GLY A 41 -15.44 3.38 17.61
N HIS A 42 -15.62 2.39 18.49
CA HIS A 42 -14.53 1.51 18.94
C HIS A 42 -13.91 0.68 17.81
N SER A 43 -14.71 0.25 16.82
CA SER A 43 -14.22 -0.51 15.66
C SER A 43 -13.29 0.35 14.79
N VAL A 44 -13.70 1.56 14.45
CA VAL A 44 -12.90 2.53 13.68
C VAL A 44 -11.63 2.91 14.42
N GLN A 45 -11.71 3.16 15.73
CA GLN A 45 -10.53 3.46 16.56
C GLN A 45 -9.52 2.31 16.55
N ARG A 46 -9.98 1.07 16.73
CA ARG A 46 -9.10 -0.12 16.70
C ARG A 46 -8.41 -0.28 15.35
N VAL A 47 -9.15 -0.15 14.24
CA VAL A 47 -8.58 -0.26 12.89
C VAL A 47 -7.61 0.89 12.62
N SER A 48 -7.95 2.12 13.02
CA SER A 48 -7.07 3.29 12.88
C SER A 48 -5.74 3.11 13.59
N GLN A 49 -5.74 2.54 14.81
CA GLN A 49 -4.50 2.24 15.53
C GLN A 49 -3.66 1.19 14.79
N ARG A 50 -4.29 0.10 14.32
CA ARG A 50 -3.58 -0.95 13.55
C ARG A 50 -2.96 -0.38 12.26
N VAL A 51 -3.66 0.49 11.55
CA VAL A 51 -3.13 1.19 10.36
C VAL A 51 -1.97 2.10 10.73
N ARG A 52 -2.08 2.87 11.82
CA ARG A 52 -1.03 3.79 12.28
C ARG A 52 0.29 3.08 12.56
N PHE A 53 0.22 1.89 13.16
CA PHE A 53 1.38 1.12 13.59
C PHE A 53 1.78 -0.03 12.65
N ALA A 54 1.15 -0.16 11.49
CA ALA A 54 1.54 -1.16 10.49
C ALA A 54 3.01 -0.93 10.06
N ALA A 55 3.82 -1.99 10.13
CA ALA A 55 5.27 -1.93 9.93
C ALA A 55 5.67 -1.81 8.45
N ASP A 56 4.85 -2.34 7.54
CA ASP A 56 5.15 -2.41 6.12
C ASP A 56 3.88 -2.36 5.24
N VAL A 57 4.09 -2.37 3.92
CA VAL A 57 3.01 -2.30 2.92
C VAL A 57 2.14 -3.56 2.94
N GLU A 58 2.71 -4.72 3.29
CA GLU A 58 1.98 -5.99 3.37
C GLU A 58 0.99 -5.98 4.55
N ALA A 59 1.40 -5.50 5.72
CA ALA A 59 0.53 -5.29 6.87
C ALA A 59 -0.65 -4.36 6.52
N LEU A 60 -0.39 -3.26 5.79
CA LEU A 60 -1.46 -2.39 5.30
C LEU A 60 -2.37 -3.09 4.28
N TRP A 61 -1.83 -3.98 3.44
CA TRP A 61 -2.63 -4.74 2.49
C TRP A 61 -3.61 -5.68 3.18
N TYR A 62 -3.21 -6.35 4.26
CA TYR A 62 -4.15 -7.15 5.05
C TYR A 62 -5.18 -6.28 5.76
N LEU A 63 -4.75 -5.14 6.31
CA LEU A 63 -5.65 -4.19 6.97
C LEU A 63 -6.67 -3.56 6.02
N ARG A 64 -6.46 -3.61 4.70
CA ARG A 64 -7.44 -3.09 3.72
C ARG A 64 -8.83 -3.72 3.89
N GLN A 65 -8.90 -5.00 4.30
CA GLN A 65 -10.17 -5.66 4.54
C GLN A 65 -10.84 -5.15 5.82
N ASP A 66 -10.07 -4.97 6.90
CA ASP A 66 -10.57 -4.37 8.14
C ASP A 66 -11.11 -2.94 7.93
N VAL A 67 -10.39 -2.12 7.13
CA VAL A 67 -10.84 -0.77 6.75
C VAL A 67 -12.13 -0.84 5.92
N MET A 68 -12.20 -1.73 4.94
CA MET A 68 -13.40 -1.92 4.11
C MET A 68 -14.62 -2.31 4.96
N MET A 69 -14.45 -3.22 5.91
CA MET A 69 -15.52 -3.66 6.82
C MET A 69 -15.97 -2.51 7.72
N ALA A 70 -15.04 -1.76 8.30
CA ALA A 70 -15.36 -0.62 9.15
C ALA A 70 -16.15 0.46 8.37
N LEU A 71 -15.72 0.80 7.15
CA LEU A 71 -16.43 1.77 6.31
C LEU A 71 -17.79 1.26 5.86
N SER A 72 -17.90 -0.02 5.50
CA SER A 72 -19.17 -0.61 5.03
C SER A 72 -20.24 -0.60 6.13
N ALA A 73 -19.83 -0.79 7.38
CA ALA A 73 -20.72 -0.72 8.53
C ALA A 73 -21.29 0.69 8.78
N ILE A 74 -20.64 1.74 8.26
CA ILE A 74 -21.00 3.13 8.55
C ILE A 74 -21.65 3.81 7.34
N ASP A 75 -21.00 3.73 6.18
CA ASP A 75 -21.42 4.41 4.95
C ASP A 75 -22.17 3.48 3.97
N GLY A 76 -22.25 2.18 4.30
CA GLY A 76 -22.73 1.14 3.40
C GLY A 76 -21.67 0.66 2.40
N GLU A 77 -21.86 -0.56 1.90
CA GLU A 77 -20.85 -1.26 1.12
C GLU A 77 -20.48 -0.54 -0.19
N THR A 78 -21.46 0.02 -0.92
CA THR A 78 -21.21 0.72 -2.19
C THR A 78 -20.32 1.96 -2.00
N ALA A 79 -20.58 2.74 -0.94
CA ALA A 79 -19.77 3.92 -0.62
C ALA A 79 -18.35 3.52 -0.20
N ALA A 80 -18.23 2.50 0.66
CA ALA A 80 -16.95 1.95 1.08
C ALA A 80 -16.11 1.43 -0.09
N ARG A 81 -16.72 0.68 -1.04
CA ARG A 81 -16.06 0.20 -2.26
C ARG A 81 -15.50 1.35 -3.09
N ARG A 82 -16.26 2.45 -3.23
CA ARG A 82 -15.83 3.65 -3.96
C ARG A 82 -14.60 4.30 -3.31
N GLN A 83 -14.63 4.51 -2.00
CA GLN A 83 -13.51 5.07 -1.25
C GLN A 83 -12.26 4.17 -1.35
N MET A 84 -12.44 2.84 -1.27
CA MET A 84 -11.34 1.87 -1.27
C MET A 84 -10.70 1.66 -2.63
N LYS A 85 -11.37 2.02 -3.73
CA LYS A 85 -10.82 1.91 -5.08
C LYS A 85 -9.50 2.67 -5.24
N ALA A 86 -9.43 3.90 -4.72
CA ALA A 86 -8.22 4.72 -4.79
C ALA A 86 -7.08 4.10 -3.96
N ILE A 87 -7.37 3.72 -2.71
CA ILE A 87 -6.41 3.09 -1.79
C ILE A 87 -5.87 1.77 -2.37
N ASN A 88 -6.74 0.92 -2.90
CA ASN A 88 -6.35 -0.35 -3.53
C ASN A 88 -5.36 -0.16 -4.69
N SER A 89 -5.48 0.94 -5.44
CA SER A 89 -4.56 1.22 -6.56
C SER A 89 -3.14 1.57 -6.09
N MET A 90 -3.00 2.10 -4.87
CA MET A 90 -1.70 2.52 -4.31
C MET A 90 -0.82 1.34 -3.91
N PHE A 91 -1.37 0.13 -3.79
CA PHE A 91 -0.61 -1.09 -3.54
C PHE A 91 0.09 -1.67 -4.78
N LYS A 92 -0.28 -1.20 -5.98
CA LYS A 92 0.36 -1.65 -7.22
C LYS A 92 1.86 -1.35 -7.19
N GLY A 93 2.67 -2.35 -7.53
CA GLY A 93 4.13 -2.23 -7.57
C GLY A 93 4.84 -2.20 -6.20
N GLY A 94 4.10 -2.19 -5.08
CA GLY A 94 4.67 -2.20 -3.72
C GLY A 94 4.47 -3.51 -2.97
N LEU A 95 3.80 -4.49 -3.57
CA LEU A 95 3.53 -5.80 -2.97
C LEU A 95 4.50 -6.86 -3.49
N PRO A 96 4.82 -7.89 -2.68
CA PRO A 96 5.47 -9.10 -3.18
C PRO A 96 4.68 -9.68 -4.36
N GLY A 97 5.37 -10.23 -5.36
CA GLY A 97 4.75 -10.75 -6.58
C GLY A 97 3.70 -11.85 -6.34
N SER A 98 3.74 -12.51 -5.18
CA SER A 98 2.77 -13.53 -4.74
C SER A 98 1.40 -12.97 -4.33
N MET A 99 1.30 -11.66 -4.09
CA MET A 99 0.14 -11.02 -3.44
C MET A 99 -0.68 -10.14 -4.41
N GLY A 100 -0.17 -9.93 -5.63
CA GLY A 100 -0.92 -9.31 -6.71
C GLY A 100 -1.94 -10.26 -7.36
N PRO A 101 -2.87 -9.73 -8.18
CA PRO A 101 -3.79 -10.57 -8.95
C PRO A 101 -3.01 -11.60 -9.76
N ARG A 102 -3.29 -12.89 -9.54
CA ARG A 102 -2.69 -13.96 -10.33
C ARG A 102 -3.17 -13.82 -11.76
N ALA A 103 -2.25 -13.56 -12.69
CA ALA A 103 -2.56 -13.69 -14.10
C ALA A 103 -2.84 -15.18 -14.35
N HIS A 104 -4.10 -15.53 -14.58
CA HIS A 104 -4.45 -16.87 -15.03
C HIS A 104 -3.83 -17.05 -16.41
N GLN A 105 -2.67 -17.69 -16.48
CA GLN A 105 -2.13 -18.19 -17.73
C GLN A 105 -3.11 -19.24 -18.23
N ARG A 106 -3.94 -18.83 -19.20
CA ARG A 106 -4.80 -19.74 -19.93
C ARG A 106 -3.86 -20.70 -20.65
N PHE A 107 -3.79 -21.95 -20.20
CA PHE A 107 -3.11 -23.01 -20.92
C PHE A 107 -3.86 -23.21 -22.25
N THR A 108 -3.50 -22.44 -23.27
CA THR A 108 -3.87 -22.75 -24.65
C THR A 108 -2.95 -23.87 -25.10
N GLN A 109 -3.33 -25.10 -24.76
CA GLN A 109 -2.74 -26.30 -25.34
C GLN A 109 -3.14 -26.32 -26.81
N SER A 110 -2.28 -25.77 -27.68
CA SER A 110 -2.41 -26.00 -29.12
C SER A 110 -1.81 -27.37 -29.41
N LYS A 111 -2.66 -28.17 -30.06
CA LYS A 111 -2.43 -29.53 -30.53
C LYS A 111 -1.31 -29.61 -31.56
#